data_AF-A0A8T8E820-F1
#
_entry.id   AF-A0A8T8E820-F1
#
_cell.length_a   1.000
_cell.length_b   1.000
_cell.length_c   1.000
_cell.angle_alpha   90.00
_cell.angle_beta   90.00
_cell.angle_gamma   90.00
#
_symmetry.space_group_name_H-M   'P 1'
#
loop_
_entity.id
_entity.type
_entity.pdbx_description
1 polymer ?
#
loop_
_entity_poly.entity_id
_entity_poly.type
_entity_poly.pdbx_seq_one_letter_code
_entity_poly.pdbx_strand_id
1 'polypeptide(L)'
;MAAERVLVPLSDTVTVRQTVGYAVQSGLETADSLECHLVIALPYDVDLPEGKRLNVEAEELLERAENWVEEDAGGADVTIETAVLGTDEYLFGPRDYAEIFRTYADEHGIDRLVLDPEYSPGVTASMLQPLERELDRVDMPYDEAPVERAARHGRLVLSRDGFDRLFATFWISFGFYLVLGDPFYWFDLLTGAAVAGIVSVSLAHVTFSVPLDRFQSPLRAVRFVFYIPYLLWEIVKANIAVSAVILRPSMPIEPTLTRVNARVRSGLPLLALANSITLTPGTLTVRANDQQLLVHTLIPSAREDLFDGGLEKAIRFVFYGRESAAIPSPNERDDAEIVGGDEL
;
A
#
# COMPACT_ATOMS: atom_id res chain seq x y z
N MET A 1 40.74 1.33 -16.59
CA MET A 1 39.96 0.13 -16.26
C MET A 1 38.54 0.57 -16.38
N ALA A 2 37.78 -0.02 -17.31
CA ALA A 2 36.36 0.30 -17.40
C ALA A 2 35.72 -0.29 -16.15
N ALA A 3 35.03 0.54 -15.37
CA ALA A 3 34.23 0.08 -14.25
C ALA A 3 32.78 0.03 -14.72
N GLU A 4 32.13 -1.12 -14.58
CA GLU A 4 30.69 -1.19 -14.80
C GLU A 4 29.98 -0.83 -13.50
N ARG A 5 28.93 -0.02 -13.59
CA ARG A 5 28.09 0.37 -12.47
C ARG A 5 26.71 -0.23 -12.61
N VAL A 6 26.35 -1.09 -11.66
CA VAL A 6 25.10 -1.83 -11.70
C VAL A 6 24.25 -1.45 -10.49
N LEU A 7 22.97 -1.18 -10.74
CA LEU A 7 21.97 -1.00 -9.69
C LEU A 7 21.15 -2.27 -9.53
N VAL A 8 21.05 -2.80 -8.30
CA VAL A 8 20.28 -4.00 -7.98
C VAL A 8 19.21 -3.64 -6.95
N PRO A 9 17.97 -3.40 -7.39
CA PRO A 9 16.84 -3.26 -6.47
C PRO A 9 16.55 -4.57 -5.76
N LEU A 10 16.61 -4.56 -4.43
CA LEU A 10 16.39 -5.74 -3.60
C LEU A 10 14.98 -5.76 -3.04
N SER A 11 14.44 -6.97 -2.94
CA SER A 11 13.23 -7.29 -2.19
C SER A 11 13.40 -8.67 -1.55
N ASP A 12 12.73 -8.95 -0.44
CA ASP A 12 12.85 -10.23 0.26
C ASP A 12 12.11 -11.34 -0.51
N THR A 13 12.74 -11.84 -1.57
CA THR A 13 12.24 -12.88 -2.47
C THR A 13 13.05 -14.17 -2.30
N VAL A 14 12.58 -15.27 -2.90
CA VAL A 14 13.34 -16.53 -2.90
C VAL A 14 14.53 -16.50 -3.87
N THR A 15 14.51 -15.60 -4.84
CA THR A 15 15.49 -15.44 -5.93
C THR A 15 16.55 -14.38 -5.63
N VAL A 16 16.35 -13.50 -4.65
CA VAL A 16 17.22 -12.34 -4.37
C VAL A 16 18.71 -12.69 -4.27
N ARG A 17 19.09 -13.79 -3.59
CA ARG A 17 20.50 -14.23 -3.49
C ARG A 17 21.11 -14.56 -4.86
N GLN A 18 20.31 -15.20 -5.72
CA GLN A 18 20.74 -15.61 -7.06
C GLN A 18 20.83 -14.40 -8.00
N THR A 19 19.89 -13.45 -7.86
CA THR A 19 19.91 -12.16 -8.57
C THR A 19 21.17 -11.37 -8.24
N VAL A 20 21.53 -11.26 -6.95
CA VAL A 20 22.76 -10.59 -6.52
C VAL A 20 23.99 -11.28 -7.12
N GLY A 21 24.06 -12.61 -7.08
CA GLY A 21 25.20 -13.33 -7.68
C GLY A 21 25.28 -13.18 -9.19
N TYR A 22 24.14 -13.13 -9.88
CA TYR A 22 24.09 -12.84 -11.31
C TYR A 22 24.59 -11.42 -11.62
N ALA A 23 24.21 -10.42 -10.83
CA ALA A 23 24.67 -9.05 -11.00
C ALA A 23 26.20 -8.95 -10.86
N VAL A 24 26.79 -9.62 -9.86
CA VAL A 24 28.24 -9.66 -9.66
C VAL A 24 28.94 -10.37 -10.82
N GLN A 25 28.46 -11.55 -11.20
CA GLN A 25 29.09 -12.34 -12.26
C GLN A 25 29.02 -11.62 -13.62
N SER A 26 27.84 -11.13 -14.00
CA SER A 26 27.65 -10.41 -15.27
C SER A 26 28.40 -9.08 -15.32
N GLY A 27 28.53 -8.41 -14.17
CA GLY A 27 29.34 -7.21 -14.02
C GLY A 27 30.83 -7.44 -14.32
N LEU A 28 31.39 -8.47 -13.68
CA LEU A 28 32.80 -8.86 -13.82
C LEU A 28 33.12 -9.52 -15.18
N GLU A 29 32.11 -10.01 -15.90
CA GLU A 29 32.29 -10.50 -17.28
C GLU A 29 32.43 -9.35 -18.29
N THR A 30 31.85 -8.18 -18.00
CA THR A 30 31.84 -7.02 -18.90
C THR A 30 33.00 -6.06 -18.62
N ALA A 31 33.44 -5.96 -17.37
CA ALA A 31 34.42 -4.98 -16.91
C ALA A 31 35.45 -5.57 -15.92
N ASP A 32 36.63 -4.94 -15.84
CA ASP A 32 37.73 -5.38 -14.94
C ASP A 32 37.45 -5.05 -13.45
N SER A 33 36.52 -4.12 -13.20
CA SER A 33 36.10 -3.66 -11.86
C SER A 33 34.59 -3.40 -11.87
N LEU A 34 33.92 -3.66 -10.76
CA LEU A 34 32.46 -3.54 -10.61
C LEU A 34 32.11 -2.58 -9.47
N GLU A 35 31.17 -1.67 -9.71
CA GLU A 35 30.53 -0.85 -8.69
C GLU A 35 29.08 -1.33 -8.55
N CYS A 36 28.77 -1.99 -7.44
CA CYS A 36 27.49 -2.62 -7.18
C CYS A 36 26.67 -1.78 -6.19
N HIS A 37 25.60 -1.17 -6.67
CA HIS A 37 24.67 -0.41 -5.84
C HIS A 37 23.48 -1.29 -5.47
N LEU A 38 23.42 -1.69 -4.20
CA LEU A 38 22.34 -2.49 -3.64
C LEU A 38 21.33 -1.54 -3.01
N VAL A 39 20.11 -1.49 -3.53
CA VAL A 39 19.11 -0.52 -3.05
C VAL A 39 17.81 -1.19 -2.64
N ILE A 40 17.17 -0.66 -1.61
CA ILE A 40 15.80 -1.02 -1.24
C ILE A 40 14.95 0.23 -1.26
N ALA A 41 13.94 0.26 -2.12
CA ALA A 41 12.97 1.33 -2.17
C ALA A 41 11.80 1.03 -1.23
N LEU A 42 11.60 1.87 -0.22
CA LEU A 42 10.52 1.72 0.74
C LEU A 42 9.22 2.29 0.18
N PRO A 43 8.08 1.57 0.33
CA PRO A 43 6.77 2.10 -0.05
C PRO A 43 6.26 3.21 0.89
N TYR A 44 6.96 3.49 1.98
CA TYR A 44 6.51 4.41 3.02
C TYR A 44 7.66 5.29 3.49
N ASP A 45 7.35 6.57 3.68
CA ASP A 45 8.13 7.52 4.46
C ASP A 45 8.51 6.91 5.83
N VAL A 46 9.80 6.96 6.17
CA VAL A 46 10.36 6.37 7.40
C VAL A 46 9.89 7.08 8.65
N ASP A 47 9.30 8.28 8.55
CA ASP A 47 8.67 8.94 9.69
C ASP A 47 7.36 8.26 10.11
N LEU A 48 6.77 7.44 9.23
CA LEU A 48 5.60 6.62 9.56
C LEU A 48 6.02 5.38 10.37
N PRO A 49 5.24 4.95 11.39
CA PRO A 49 5.58 3.77 12.22
C PRO A 49 5.88 2.49 11.41
N GLU A 50 5.20 2.29 10.29
CA GLU A 50 5.46 1.13 9.43
C GLU A 50 6.66 1.31 8.49
N GLY A 51 6.99 2.55 8.11
CA GLY A 51 8.24 2.89 7.44
C GLY A 51 9.45 2.57 8.32
N LYS A 52 9.39 2.88 9.62
CA LYS A 52 10.45 2.53 10.59
C LYS A 52 10.73 1.04 10.67
N ARG A 53 9.68 0.22 10.72
CA ARG A 53 9.84 -1.24 10.78
C ARG A 53 10.43 -1.79 9.48
N LEU A 54 9.92 -1.33 8.34
CA LEU A 54 10.42 -1.74 7.02
C LEU A 54 11.85 -1.27 6.78
N ASN A 55 12.24 -0.11 7.33
CA ASN A 55 13.61 0.38 7.26
C ASN A 55 14.59 -0.56 7.99
N VAL A 56 14.22 -1.06 9.17
CA VAL A 56 15.04 -2.06 9.89
C VAL A 56 15.14 -3.37 9.07
N GLU A 57 14.03 -3.87 8.53
CA GLU A 57 14.04 -5.07 7.68
C GLU A 57 14.86 -4.87 6.39
N ALA A 58 14.85 -3.65 5.84
CA ALA A 58 15.63 -3.26 4.67
C ALA A 58 17.14 -3.23 4.99
N GLU A 59 17.53 -2.59 6.09
CA GLU A 59 18.92 -2.56 6.56
C GLU A 59 19.47 -3.99 6.78
N GLU A 60 18.69 -4.88 7.40
CA GLU A 60 19.07 -6.29 7.58
C GLU A 60 19.22 -7.06 6.26
N LEU A 61 18.40 -6.76 5.24
CA LEU A 61 18.54 -7.38 3.91
C LEU A 61 19.74 -6.82 3.14
N LEU A 62 19.99 -5.52 3.23
CA LEU A 62 21.17 -4.88 2.62
C LEU A 62 22.46 -5.46 3.20
N GLU A 63 22.57 -5.58 4.53
CA GLU A 63 23.73 -6.19 5.20
C GLU A 63 23.95 -7.65 4.72
N ARG A 64 22.87 -8.44 4.58
CA ARG A 64 22.97 -9.80 4.02
C ARG A 64 23.45 -9.79 2.57
N ALA A 65 22.97 -8.85 1.76
CA ALA A 65 23.31 -8.75 0.35
C ALA A 65 24.74 -8.26 0.12
N GLU A 66 25.26 -7.35 0.94
CA GLU A 66 26.67 -6.96 0.93
C GLU A 66 27.58 -8.18 1.12
N ASN A 67 27.28 -9.01 2.13
CA ASN A 67 28.02 -10.26 2.39
C ASN A 67 27.97 -11.23 1.19
N TRP A 68 26.83 -11.28 0.47
CA TRP A 68 26.71 -12.11 -0.74
C TRP A 68 27.57 -11.61 -1.90
N VAL A 69 27.65 -10.28 -2.08
CA VAL A 69 28.51 -9.68 -3.09
C VAL A 69 29.97 -9.97 -2.79
N GLU A 70 30.41 -9.81 -1.53
CA GLU A 70 31.78 -10.12 -1.12
C GLU A 70 32.14 -11.60 -1.33
N GLU A 71 31.20 -12.51 -1.03
CA GLU A 71 31.36 -13.94 -1.25
C GLU A 71 31.56 -14.28 -2.73
N ASP A 72 30.71 -13.70 -3.61
CA ASP A 72 30.72 -13.99 -5.04
C ASP A 72 31.84 -13.27 -5.79
N ALA A 73 32.29 -12.12 -5.30
CA ALA A 73 33.40 -11.37 -5.87
C ALA A 73 34.71 -12.18 -5.87
N GLY A 74 34.90 -13.09 -4.91
CA GLY A 74 36.02 -14.03 -4.89
C GLY A 74 37.42 -13.37 -4.93
N GLY A 75 37.52 -12.09 -4.54
CA GLY A 75 38.75 -11.27 -4.60
C GLY A 75 38.89 -10.36 -5.83
N ALA A 76 37.86 -10.24 -6.67
CA ALA A 76 37.78 -9.23 -7.72
C ALA A 76 37.64 -7.80 -7.15
N ASP A 77 37.95 -6.78 -7.96
CA ASP A 77 37.84 -5.37 -7.58
C ASP A 77 36.37 -4.93 -7.64
N VAL A 78 35.67 -5.09 -6.51
CA VAL A 78 34.24 -4.76 -6.36
C VAL A 78 34.06 -3.70 -5.28
N THR A 79 33.41 -2.60 -5.63
CA THR A 79 32.95 -1.57 -4.69
C THR A 79 31.45 -1.76 -4.44
N ILE A 80 31.02 -1.70 -3.18
CA ILE A 80 29.63 -1.90 -2.80
C ILE A 80 29.08 -0.61 -2.19
N GLU A 81 27.94 -0.15 -2.67
CA GLU A 81 27.18 0.92 -2.06
C GLU A 81 25.77 0.43 -1.70
N THR A 82 25.32 0.72 -0.48
CA THR A 82 23.97 0.42 -0.04
C THR A 82 23.16 1.68 0.20
N ALA A 83 21.90 1.69 -0.24
CA ALA A 83 21.00 2.80 0.03
C ALA A 83 19.56 2.34 0.24
N VAL A 84 18.87 3.04 1.14
CA VAL A 84 17.42 2.95 1.27
C VAL A 84 16.81 4.15 0.55
N LEU A 85 15.95 3.90 -0.43
CA LEU A 85 15.30 4.92 -1.26
C LEU A 85 13.85 5.12 -0.81
N GLY A 86 13.30 6.30 -1.06
CA GLY A 86 11.92 6.66 -0.69
C GLY A 86 11.75 6.82 0.82
N THR A 87 12.75 7.36 1.50
CA THR A 87 12.71 7.52 2.96
C THR A 87 11.86 8.71 3.38
N ASP A 88 11.73 9.72 2.54
CA ASP A 88 11.01 10.97 2.78
C ASP A 88 9.72 11.10 1.93
N GLU A 89 9.42 10.09 1.13
CA GLU A 89 8.25 10.06 0.26
C GLU A 89 7.59 8.68 0.21
N TYR A 90 6.34 8.65 -0.25
CA TYR A 90 5.58 7.41 -0.37
C TYR A 90 5.57 6.96 -1.83
N LEU A 91 6.03 5.73 -2.11
CA LEU A 91 6.01 5.13 -3.45
C LEU A 91 4.74 4.29 -3.63
N PHE A 92 3.86 4.68 -4.55
CA PHE A 92 2.53 4.09 -4.74
C PHE A 92 2.48 2.99 -5.81
N GLY A 93 3.29 3.12 -6.86
CA GLY A 93 3.20 2.23 -8.01
C GLY A 93 4.50 2.09 -8.79
N PRO A 94 4.53 1.19 -9.80
CA PRO A 94 5.74 0.84 -10.53
C PRO A 94 6.42 2.05 -11.18
N ARG A 95 5.65 3.09 -11.51
CA ARG A 95 6.16 4.35 -12.05
C ARG A 95 7.02 5.10 -11.04
N ASP A 96 6.57 5.23 -9.80
CA ASP A 96 7.33 5.93 -8.76
C ASP A 96 8.63 5.19 -8.45
N TYR A 97 8.58 3.84 -8.45
CA TYR A 97 9.78 3.01 -8.34
C TYR A 97 10.73 3.20 -9.52
N ALA A 98 10.21 3.24 -10.75
CA ALA A 98 11.05 3.52 -11.91
C ALA A 98 11.67 4.92 -11.86
N GLU A 99 10.91 5.94 -11.46
CA GLU A 99 11.37 7.33 -11.33
C GLU A 99 12.44 7.47 -10.24
N ILE A 100 12.28 6.83 -9.08
CA ILE A 100 13.28 6.88 -8.01
C ILE A 100 14.55 6.12 -8.38
N PHE A 101 14.44 4.95 -9.04
CA PHE A 101 15.61 4.22 -9.54
C PHE A 101 16.32 5.01 -10.63
N ARG A 102 15.59 5.69 -11.52
CA ARG A 102 16.18 6.54 -12.55
C ARG A 102 16.92 7.72 -11.95
N THR A 103 16.32 8.38 -10.96
CA THR A 103 16.92 9.52 -10.26
C THR A 103 18.21 9.09 -9.56
N TYR A 104 18.17 7.99 -8.81
CA TYR A 104 19.37 7.43 -8.18
C TYR A 104 20.43 7.04 -9.22
N ALA A 105 20.02 6.43 -10.33
CA ALA A 105 20.90 6.04 -11.42
C ALA A 105 21.61 7.23 -12.08
N ASP A 106 20.91 8.35 -12.27
CA ASP A 106 21.50 9.58 -12.81
C ASP A 106 22.52 10.21 -11.86
N GLU A 107 22.26 10.19 -10.55
CA GLU A 107 23.17 10.74 -9.55
C GLU A 107 24.47 9.95 -9.42
N HIS A 108 24.40 8.62 -9.53
CA HIS A 108 25.56 7.72 -9.37
C HIS A 108 26.17 7.29 -10.71
N GLY A 109 25.57 7.69 -11.84
CA GLY A 109 26.02 7.35 -13.18
C GLY A 109 25.99 5.85 -13.47
N ILE A 110 24.89 5.20 -13.09
CA ILE A 110 24.64 3.76 -13.26
C ILE A 110 24.48 3.41 -14.74
N ASP A 111 25.14 2.34 -15.19
CA ASP A 111 25.08 1.87 -16.58
C ASP A 111 23.82 1.04 -16.87
N ARG A 112 23.43 0.18 -15.92
CA ARG A 112 22.22 -0.65 -16.03
C ARG A 112 21.66 -1.10 -14.69
N LEU A 113 20.39 -1.47 -14.71
CA LEU A 113 19.67 -2.05 -13.59
C LEU A 113 19.57 -3.58 -13.75
N VAL A 114 19.87 -4.36 -12.72
CA VAL A 114 19.62 -5.82 -12.70
C VAL A 114 18.39 -6.11 -11.86
N LEU A 115 17.35 -6.62 -12.52
CA LEU A 115 16.03 -6.83 -11.95
C LEU A 115 15.85 -8.30 -11.55
N ASP A 116 15.36 -8.52 -10.34
CA ASP A 116 14.89 -9.82 -9.88
C ASP A 116 13.56 -10.15 -10.60
N PRO A 117 13.40 -11.33 -11.23
CA PRO A 117 12.12 -11.74 -11.83
C PRO A 117 10.96 -11.84 -10.82
N GLU A 118 11.25 -11.96 -9.52
CA GLU A 118 10.24 -11.89 -8.45
C GLU A 118 10.25 -10.56 -7.69
N TYR A 119 10.91 -9.53 -8.24
CA TYR A 119 10.99 -8.22 -7.60
C TYR A 119 9.59 -7.70 -7.26
N SER A 120 9.34 -7.51 -5.98
CA SER A 120 8.08 -6.97 -5.47
C SER A 120 8.41 -5.77 -4.59
N PRO A 121 8.08 -4.55 -5.02
CA PRO A 121 8.24 -3.34 -4.22
C PRO A 121 7.27 -3.31 -3.03
N GLY A 122 7.58 -4.09 -1.99
CA GLY A 122 6.77 -4.23 -0.79
C GLY A 122 5.35 -4.78 -1.02
N VAL A 123 4.64 -4.97 0.09
CA VAL A 123 3.33 -5.67 0.14
C VAL A 123 2.18 -4.82 -0.43
N THR A 124 2.39 -3.52 -0.62
CA THR A 124 1.34 -2.54 -0.98
C THR A 124 1.36 -2.09 -2.44
N ALA A 125 2.48 -2.24 -3.16
CA ALA A 125 2.54 -1.89 -4.57
C ALA A 125 1.86 -2.99 -5.40
N SER A 126 0.56 -2.86 -5.63
CA SER A 126 -0.13 -3.72 -6.60
C SER A 126 0.38 -3.36 -7.99
N MET A 127 1.33 -4.15 -8.52
CA MET A 127 1.89 -3.94 -9.86
C MET A 127 0.84 -4.36 -10.91
N LEU A 128 -0.11 -3.46 -11.19
CA LEU A 128 -1.08 -3.65 -12.28
C LEU A 128 -0.40 -3.61 -13.66
N GLN A 129 0.77 -2.97 -13.75
CA GLN A 129 1.67 -2.98 -14.90
C GLN A 129 3.05 -3.50 -14.47
N PRO A 130 3.74 -4.27 -15.33
CA PRO A 130 5.12 -4.71 -15.06
C PRO A 130 6.05 -3.49 -14.93
N LEU A 131 6.91 -3.47 -13.92
CA LEU A 131 7.88 -2.40 -13.64
C LEU A 131 8.79 -2.12 -14.84
N GLU A 132 9.10 -3.17 -15.59
CA GLU A 132 9.86 -3.17 -16.84
C GLU A 132 9.32 -2.13 -17.83
N ARG A 133 7.99 -2.02 -17.95
CA ARG A 133 7.37 -1.01 -18.84
C ARG A 133 7.59 0.41 -18.36
N GLU A 134 7.67 0.64 -17.05
CA GLU A 134 7.90 1.97 -16.51
C GLU A 134 9.39 2.32 -16.61
N LEU A 135 10.29 1.35 -16.42
CA LEU A 135 11.73 1.51 -16.68
C LEU A 135 12.01 1.88 -18.14
N ASP A 136 11.34 1.22 -19.09
CA ASP A 136 11.39 1.59 -20.51
C ASP A 136 10.92 3.04 -20.76
N ARG A 137 9.91 3.52 -20.02
CA ARG A 137 9.39 4.89 -20.19
C ARG A 137 10.33 5.96 -19.69
N VAL A 138 11.16 5.64 -18.69
CA VAL A 138 12.17 6.57 -18.14
C VAL A 138 13.54 6.37 -18.78
N ASP A 139 13.62 5.60 -19.87
CA ASP A 139 14.85 5.26 -20.60
C ASP A 139 15.93 4.65 -19.67
N MET A 140 15.53 3.81 -18.69
CA MET A 140 16.46 3.13 -17.80
C MET A 140 16.84 1.76 -18.38
N PRO A 141 18.13 1.53 -18.77
CA PRO A 141 18.57 0.22 -19.22
C PRO A 141 18.44 -0.80 -18.10
N TYR A 142 17.81 -1.93 -18.37
CA TYR A 142 17.65 -3.00 -17.40
C TYR A 142 17.95 -4.37 -18.01
N ASP A 143 18.35 -5.31 -17.15
CA ASP A 143 18.57 -6.71 -17.46
C ASP A 143 17.87 -7.56 -16.39
N GLU A 144 17.08 -8.54 -16.81
CA GLU A 144 16.35 -9.43 -15.90
C GLU A 144 17.20 -10.67 -15.62
N ALA A 145 17.49 -10.94 -14.34
CA ALA A 145 18.35 -12.07 -13.99
C ALA A 145 17.73 -13.40 -14.47
N PRO A 146 18.47 -14.25 -15.21
CA PRO A 146 17.96 -15.50 -15.77
C PRO A 146 17.90 -16.61 -14.70
N VAL A 147 17.36 -16.30 -13.53
CA VAL A 147 17.25 -17.22 -12.40
C VAL A 147 15.99 -18.06 -12.58
N GLU A 148 16.17 -19.38 -12.69
CA GLU A 148 15.05 -20.29 -12.84
C GLU A 148 14.18 -20.22 -11.57
N ARG A 149 12.91 -19.86 -11.74
CA ARG A 149 11.87 -20.12 -10.75
C ARG A 149 12.02 -21.58 -10.36
N ALA A 150 12.36 -21.87 -9.11
CA ALA A 150 12.21 -23.21 -8.60
C ALA A 150 10.71 -23.53 -8.70
N ALA A 151 10.31 -24.19 -9.78
CA ALA A 151 8.95 -24.57 -10.06
C ALA A 151 8.55 -25.65 -9.04
N ARG A 152 8.34 -25.22 -7.80
CA ARG A 152 7.48 -25.95 -6.88
C ARG A 152 6.13 -25.92 -7.54
N HIS A 153 5.84 -26.98 -8.28
CA HIS A 153 4.48 -27.44 -8.48
C HIS A 153 3.80 -27.29 -7.13
N GLY A 154 2.89 -26.32 -7.04
CA GLY A 154 2.15 -26.07 -5.83
C GLY A 154 1.33 -27.31 -5.52
N ARG A 155 1.91 -28.27 -4.77
CA ARG A 155 1.11 -28.96 -3.77
C ARG A 155 0.39 -27.84 -3.03
N LEU A 156 -0.90 -28.02 -2.77
CA LEU A 156 -1.65 -27.29 -1.75
C LEU A 156 -0.96 -27.46 -0.39
N VAL A 157 0.25 -26.95 -0.26
CA VAL A 157 0.88 -26.63 0.99
C VAL A 157 0.14 -25.37 1.34
N LEU A 158 -0.82 -25.49 2.27
CA LEU A 158 -1.33 -24.36 3.00
C LEU A 158 -0.10 -23.62 3.56
N SER A 159 0.40 -22.61 2.84
CA SER A 159 1.28 -21.63 3.44
C SER A 159 0.50 -21.04 4.62
N ARG A 160 1.19 -20.62 5.67
CA ARG A 160 0.53 -20.03 6.85
C ARG A 160 -0.42 -18.91 6.44
N ASP A 161 -0.07 -18.12 5.42
CA ASP A 161 -0.88 -17.03 4.89
C ASP A 161 -2.13 -17.52 4.13
N GLY A 162 -2.01 -18.60 3.35
CA GLY A 162 -3.15 -19.22 2.67
C GLY A 162 -4.17 -19.79 3.66
N PHE A 163 -3.70 -20.38 4.76
CA PHE A 163 -4.57 -20.84 5.84
C PHE A 163 -5.28 -19.67 6.53
N ASP A 164 -4.59 -18.56 6.80
CA ASP A 164 -5.18 -17.40 7.46
C ASP A 164 -6.28 -16.75 6.61
N ARG A 165 -6.10 -16.67 5.29
CA ARG A 165 -7.15 -16.20 4.35
C ARG A 165 -8.36 -17.13 4.32
N LEU A 166 -8.13 -18.44 4.24
CA LEU A 166 -9.21 -19.44 4.27
C LEU A 166 -9.98 -19.37 5.58
N PHE A 167 -9.27 -19.31 6.70
CA PHE A 167 -9.85 -19.27 8.04
C PHE A 167 -10.68 -17.99 8.25
N ALA A 168 -10.14 -16.82 7.90
CA ALA A 168 -10.86 -15.56 8.02
C ALA A 168 -12.10 -15.53 7.12
N THR A 169 -11.97 -15.94 5.85
CA THR A 169 -13.09 -15.99 4.90
C THR A 169 -14.18 -16.94 5.40
N PHE A 170 -13.80 -18.10 5.96
CA PHE A 170 -14.72 -19.06 6.55
C PHE A 170 -15.52 -18.41 7.70
N TRP A 171 -14.84 -17.85 8.70
CA TRP A 171 -15.53 -17.31 9.88
C TRP A 171 -16.35 -16.07 9.58
N ILE A 172 -15.89 -15.20 8.67
CA ILE A 172 -16.67 -14.04 8.23
C ILE A 172 -17.93 -14.49 7.49
N SER A 173 -17.80 -15.42 6.55
CA SER A 173 -18.96 -15.95 5.78
C SER A 173 -19.92 -16.73 6.68
N PHE A 174 -19.39 -17.52 7.61
CA PHE A 174 -20.18 -18.27 8.57
C PHE A 174 -20.92 -17.34 9.54
N GLY A 175 -20.22 -16.36 10.10
CA GLY A 175 -20.84 -15.34 10.95
C GLY A 175 -21.94 -14.58 10.21
N PHE A 176 -21.70 -14.18 8.96
CA PHE A 176 -22.71 -13.54 8.12
C PHE A 176 -23.93 -14.46 7.89
N TYR A 177 -23.70 -15.74 7.59
CA TYR A 177 -24.79 -16.72 7.44
C TYR A 177 -25.62 -16.83 8.73
N LEU A 178 -24.98 -16.91 9.89
CA LEU A 178 -25.66 -17.00 11.18
C LEU A 178 -26.41 -15.72 11.57
N VAL A 179 -25.98 -14.56 11.10
CA VAL A 179 -26.72 -13.30 11.28
C VAL A 179 -28.01 -13.29 10.45
N LEU A 180 -28.03 -13.97 9.30
CA LEU A 180 -29.22 -14.09 8.45
C LEU A 180 -30.15 -15.22 8.90
N GLY A 181 -29.61 -16.29 9.49
CA GLY A 181 -30.35 -17.47 9.97
C GLY A 181 -30.63 -17.46 11.48
N ASP A 182 -30.99 -18.63 12.03
CA ASP A 182 -31.09 -18.83 13.47
C ASP A 182 -29.79 -19.45 14.01
N PRO A 183 -28.98 -18.70 14.79
CA PRO A 183 -27.72 -19.21 15.31
C PRO A 183 -27.87 -20.36 16.31
N PHE A 184 -29.08 -20.60 16.85
CA PHE A 184 -29.35 -21.67 17.80
C PHE A 184 -29.89 -22.94 17.14
N TYR A 185 -30.24 -22.88 15.84
CA TYR A 185 -30.76 -24.03 15.12
C TYR A 185 -29.61 -24.86 14.53
N TRP A 186 -29.55 -26.14 14.91
CA TRP A 186 -28.43 -27.02 14.54
C TRP A 186 -28.28 -27.21 13.02
N PHE A 187 -29.39 -27.17 12.27
CA PHE A 187 -29.37 -27.28 10.81
C PHE A 187 -28.76 -26.04 10.17
N ASP A 188 -29.04 -24.85 10.71
CA ASP A 188 -28.45 -23.59 10.23
C ASP A 188 -26.96 -23.54 10.53
N LEU A 189 -26.53 -24.08 11.68
CA LEU A 189 -25.12 -24.25 12.00
C LEU A 189 -24.40 -25.17 11.00
N LEU A 190 -25.01 -26.31 10.66
CA LEU A 190 -24.43 -27.28 9.73
C LEU A 190 -24.40 -26.76 8.30
N THR A 191 -25.52 -26.22 7.81
CA THR A 191 -25.62 -25.66 6.46
C THR A 191 -24.75 -24.43 6.30
N GLY A 192 -24.70 -23.55 7.32
CA GLY A 192 -23.81 -22.40 7.36
C GLY A 192 -22.34 -22.81 7.29
N ALA A 193 -21.92 -23.82 8.06
CA ALA A 193 -20.54 -24.31 8.02
C ALA A 193 -20.20 -24.91 6.65
N ALA A 194 -21.12 -25.66 6.04
CA ALA A 194 -20.92 -26.22 4.70
C ALA A 194 -20.77 -25.11 3.63
N VAL A 195 -21.67 -24.12 3.63
CA VAL A 195 -21.62 -22.98 2.69
C VAL A 195 -20.37 -22.15 2.90
N ALA A 196 -20.04 -21.81 4.14
CA ALA A 196 -18.83 -21.05 4.48
C ALA A 196 -17.56 -21.79 4.06
N GLY A 197 -17.53 -23.12 4.15
CA GLY A 197 -16.43 -23.96 3.64
C GLY A 197 -16.27 -23.83 2.13
N ILE A 198 -17.37 -23.94 1.38
CA ILE A 198 -17.37 -23.79 -0.09
C ILE A 198 -16.90 -22.38 -0.48
N VAL A 199 -17.44 -21.34 0.16
CA VAL A 199 -17.07 -19.95 -0.09
C VAL A 199 -15.60 -19.71 0.24
N SER A 200 -15.12 -20.20 1.38
CA SER A 200 -13.72 -20.06 1.78
C SER A 200 -12.78 -20.65 0.72
N VAL A 201 -12.97 -21.91 0.32
CA VAL A 201 -12.12 -22.56 -0.69
C VAL A 201 -12.19 -21.85 -2.05
N SER A 202 -13.37 -21.37 -2.44
CA SER A 202 -13.57 -20.77 -3.77
C SER A 202 -13.10 -19.32 -3.86
N LEU A 203 -13.26 -18.53 -2.79
CA LEU A 203 -13.08 -17.07 -2.83
C LEU A 203 -11.93 -16.55 -1.95
N ALA A 204 -11.33 -17.34 -1.05
CA ALA A 204 -10.30 -16.81 -0.14
C ALA A 204 -9.09 -16.19 -0.86
N HIS A 205 -8.77 -16.67 -2.07
CA HIS A 205 -7.69 -16.11 -2.90
C HIS A 205 -8.06 -14.79 -3.59
N VAL A 206 -9.35 -14.47 -3.69
CA VAL A 206 -9.87 -13.26 -4.36
C VAL A 206 -10.25 -12.19 -3.33
N THR A 207 -10.82 -12.59 -2.20
CA THR A 207 -11.40 -11.67 -1.20
C THR A 207 -10.34 -10.87 -0.43
N PHE A 208 -9.20 -11.49 -0.10
CA PHE A 208 -8.13 -10.85 0.66
C PHE A 208 -6.84 -10.86 -0.15
N SER A 209 -6.62 -9.78 -0.90
CA SER A 209 -5.33 -9.49 -1.55
C SER A 209 -4.26 -9.00 -0.56
N VAL A 210 -4.68 -8.51 0.60
CA VAL A 210 -3.78 -8.02 1.67
C VAL A 210 -3.51 -9.16 2.68
N PRO A 211 -2.26 -9.37 3.13
CA PRO A 211 -1.97 -10.37 4.16
C PRO A 211 -2.71 -10.04 5.46
N LEU A 212 -3.42 -11.04 5.99
CA LEU A 212 -4.13 -10.95 7.25
C LEU A 212 -3.15 -11.25 8.39
N ASP A 213 -2.62 -10.21 9.02
CA ASP A 213 -1.83 -10.36 10.24
C ASP A 213 -2.75 -10.82 11.39
N ARG A 214 -2.42 -11.95 12.02
CA ARG A 214 -3.19 -12.56 13.12
C ARG A 214 -3.40 -11.62 14.30
N PHE A 215 -2.47 -10.69 14.56
CA PHE A 215 -2.56 -9.79 15.71
C PHE A 215 -3.17 -8.45 15.32
N GLN A 216 -2.81 -7.90 14.16
CA GLN A 216 -3.35 -6.60 13.76
C GLN A 216 -4.80 -6.69 13.26
N SER A 217 -5.21 -7.77 12.60
CA SER A 217 -6.55 -7.87 11.99
C SER A 217 -7.68 -7.84 13.04
N PRO A 218 -7.63 -8.62 14.15
CA PRO A 218 -8.63 -8.53 15.20
C PRO A 218 -8.63 -7.16 15.90
N LEU A 219 -7.45 -6.58 16.11
CA LEU A 219 -7.32 -5.25 16.71
C LEU A 219 -7.92 -4.16 15.82
N ARG A 220 -7.75 -4.25 14.50
CA ARG A 220 -8.41 -3.37 13.53
C ARG A 220 -9.93 -3.54 13.58
N ALA A 221 -10.43 -4.77 13.68
CA ALA A 221 -11.87 -5.04 13.82
C ALA A 221 -12.46 -4.41 15.10
N VAL A 222 -11.77 -4.54 16.24
CA VAL A 222 -12.19 -3.90 17.49
C VAL A 222 -12.20 -2.39 17.36
N ARG A 223 -11.14 -1.79 16.80
CA ARG A 223 -11.10 -0.33 16.56
C ARG A 223 -12.18 0.13 15.60
N PHE A 224 -12.49 -0.66 14.57
CA PHE A 224 -13.59 -0.39 13.64
C PHE A 224 -14.94 -0.39 14.36
N VAL A 225 -15.17 -1.29 15.31
CA VAL A 225 -16.39 -1.27 16.15
C VAL A 225 -16.51 0.04 16.95
N PHE A 226 -15.40 0.56 17.48
CA PHE A 226 -15.40 1.88 18.15
C PHE A 226 -15.55 3.06 17.20
N TYR A 227 -15.14 2.90 15.95
CA TYR A 227 -15.32 3.89 14.91
C TYR A 227 -16.78 4.03 14.46
N ILE A 228 -17.57 2.94 14.44
CA ILE A 228 -18.97 2.97 14.00
C ILE A 228 -19.81 4.02 14.77
N PRO A 229 -19.83 4.08 16.11
CA PRO A 229 -20.55 5.11 16.85
C PRO A 229 -20.11 6.54 16.50
N TYR A 230 -18.81 6.75 16.29
CA TYR A 230 -18.28 8.06 15.87
C TYR A 230 -18.78 8.43 14.47
N LEU A 231 -18.72 7.51 13.51
CA LEU A 231 -19.25 7.74 12.17
C LEU A 231 -20.76 8.03 12.19
N LEU A 232 -21.54 7.28 12.97
CA LEU A 232 -22.97 7.52 13.13
C LEU A 232 -23.26 8.92 13.69
N TRP A 233 -22.45 9.39 14.64
CA TRP A 233 -22.56 10.75 15.16
C TRP A 233 -22.28 11.80 14.09
N GLU A 234 -21.20 11.66 13.31
CA GLU A 234 -20.89 12.57 12.20
C GLU A 234 -22.00 12.58 11.14
N ILE A 235 -22.58 11.42 10.80
CA ILE A 235 -23.72 11.32 9.88
C ILE A 235 -24.92 12.10 10.42
N VAL A 236 -25.25 11.97 11.71
CA VAL A 236 -26.37 12.70 12.33
C VAL A 236 -26.12 14.21 12.32
N LYS A 237 -24.90 14.66 12.71
CA LYS A 237 -24.50 16.07 12.67
C LYS A 237 -24.64 16.66 11.26
N ALA A 238 -24.12 15.95 10.27
CA ALA A 238 -24.17 16.37 8.86
C ALA A 238 -25.61 16.38 8.30
N ASN A 239 -26.45 15.40 8.66
CA ASN A 239 -27.88 15.42 8.31
C ASN A 239 -28.61 16.65 8.87
N ILE A 240 -28.33 17.05 10.11
CA ILE A 240 -28.92 18.24 10.71
C ILE A 240 -28.46 19.51 9.96
N ALA A 241 -27.16 19.61 9.64
CA ALA A 241 -26.60 20.73 8.90
C ALA A 241 -27.26 20.89 7.52
N VAL A 242 -27.35 19.81 6.75
CA VAL A 242 -28.00 19.80 5.42
C VAL A 242 -29.49 20.10 5.54
N SER A 243 -30.19 19.50 6.51
CA SER A 243 -31.63 19.77 6.74
C SER A 243 -31.88 21.24 7.07
N ALA A 244 -31.01 21.86 7.88
CA ALA A 244 -31.11 23.28 8.20
C ALA A 244 -30.92 24.18 6.97
N VAL A 245 -30.11 23.76 5.99
CA VAL A 245 -29.95 24.47 4.71
C VAL A 245 -31.18 24.31 3.83
N ILE A 246 -31.74 23.10 3.73
CA ILE A 246 -32.97 22.81 2.95
C ILE A 246 -34.17 23.62 3.48
N LEU A 247 -34.31 23.74 4.80
CA LEU A 247 -35.43 24.45 5.43
C LEU A 247 -35.32 25.97 5.33
N ARG A 248 -34.16 26.53 4.96
CA ARG A 248 -33.99 27.97 4.78
C ARG A 248 -34.51 28.37 3.40
N PRO A 249 -35.41 29.36 3.29
CA PRO A 249 -35.90 29.85 2.01
C PRO A 249 -34.81 30.35 1.06
N SER A 250 -33.69 30.84 1.63
CA SER A 250 -32.54 31.31 0.86
C SER A 250 -31.69 30.17 0.28
N MET A 251 -31.87 28.92 0.72
CA MET A 251 -31.09 27.72 0.34
C MET A 251 -29.61 28.02 0.07
N PRO A 252 -28.84 28.39 1.12
CA PRO A 252 -27.43 28.76 0.95
C PRO A 252 -26.58 27.52 0.67
N ILE A 253 -26.54 27.12 -0.60
CA ILE A 253 -25.66 26.07 -1.12
C ILE A 253 -24.49 26.71 -1.86
N GLU A 254 -23.32 26.07 -1.80
CA GLU A 254 -22.12 26.50 -2.49
C GLU A 254 -21.41 25.24 -3.01
N PRO A 255 -21.92 24.63 -4.10
CA PRO A 255 -21.39 23.38 -4.61
C PRO A 255 -19.98 23.58 -5.15
N THR A 256 -19.00 22.89 -4.58
CA THR A 256 -17.60 23.00 -5.01
C THR A 256 -16.94 21.64 -5.14
N LEU A 257 -15.98 21.52 -6.05
CA LEU A 257 -15.08 20.38 -6.18
C LEU A 257 -13.79 20.69 -5.43
N THR A 258 -13.47 19.80 -4.50
CA THR A 258 -12.37 19.96 -3.56
C THR A 258 -11.43 18.77 -3.70
N ARG A 259 -10.13 19.04 -3.77
CA ARG A 259 -9.08 18.01 -3.76
C ARG A 259 -8.46 17.97 -2.38
N VAL A 260 -8.32 16.75 -1.84
CA VAL A 260 -7.72 16.49 -0.53
C VAL A 260 -6.71 15.37 -0.65
N ASN A 261 -5.47 15.62 -0.26
CA ASN A 261 -4.45 14.58 -0.11
C ASN A 261 -4.57 13.96 1.28
N ALA A 262 -5.22 12.82 1.37
CA ALA A 262 -5.41 12.07 2.61
C ALA A 262 -4.19 11.19 2.92
N ARG A 263 -3.56 11.34 4.08
CA ARG A 263 -2.52 10.43 4.61
C ARG A 263 -3.15 9.13 5.13
N VAL A 264 -3.76 8.36 4.23
CA VAL A 264 -4.40 7.07 4.48
C VAL A 264 -4.11 6.14 3.31
N ARG A 265 -3.49 4.97 3.58
CA ARG A 265 -3.11 3.98 2.56
C ARG A 265 -4.24 3.65 1.59
N SER A 266 -3.87 3.38 0.34
CA SER A 266 -4.74 2.83 -0.69
C SER A 266 -5.35 1.47 -0.30
N GLY A 267 -6.37 1.05 -1.05
CA GLY A 267 -7.13 -0.17 -0.75
C GLY A 267 -8.18 0.06 0.33
N LEU A 268 -8.26 -0.85 1.32
CA LEU A 268 -9.31 -0.83 2.34
C LEU A 268 -9.38 0.47 3.17
N PRO A 269 -8.28 1.08 3.63
CA PRO A 269 -8.34 2.31 4.43
C PRO A 269 -8.86 3.50 3.63
N LEU A 270 -8.33 3.73 2.42
CA LEU A 270 -8.81 4.78 1.52
C LEU A 270 -10.28 4.55 1.10
N LEU A 271 -10.67 3.31 0.83
CA LEU A 271 -12.06 2.95 0.53
C LEU A 271 -12.98 3.25 1.70
N ALA A 272 -12.57 2.90 2.92
CA ALA A 272 -13.34 3.19 4.13
C ALA A 272 -13.50 4.71 4.32
N LEU A 273 -12.42 5.48 4.15
CA LEU A 273 -12.46 6.94 4.23
C LEU A 273 -13.38 7.56 3.16
N ALA A 274 -13.22 7.16 1.89
CA ALA A 274 -14.02 7.64 0.77
C ALA A 274 -15.51 7.37 0.98
N ASN A 275 -15.87 6.17 1.46
CA ASN A 275 -17.25 5.82 1.76
C ASN A 275 -17.79 6.59 2.96
N SER A 276 -17.00 6.79 4.01
CA SER A 276 -17.40 7.58 5.17
C SER A 276 -17.66 9.04 4.82
N ILE A 277 -16.84 9.65 3.95
CA ILE A 277 -17.08 10.99 3.41
C ILE A 277 -18.36 11.02 2.58
N THR A 278 -18.64 10.00 1.77
CA THR A 278 -19.90 9.95 1.00
C THR A 278 -21.13 9.74 1.91
N LEU A 279 -20.99 9.04 3.02
CA LEU A 279 -22.08 8.78 3.97
C LEU A 279 -22.44 9.99 4.81
N THR A 280 -21.51 10.93 5.03
CA THR A 280 -21.80 12.20 5.71
C THR A 280 -22.50 13.16 4.74
N PRO A 281 -23.78 13.52 4.95
CA PRO A 281 -24.52 14.32 3.98
C PRO A 281 -23.90 15.70 3.76
N GLY A 282 -23.86 16.13 2.50
CA GLY A 282 -23.20 17.39 2.10
C GLY A 282 -21.82 17.17 1.47
N THR A 283 -21.32 15.94 1.43
CA THR A 283 -20.11 15.52 0.72
C THR A 283 -20.37 14.31 -0.16
N LEU A 284 -19.64 14.19 -1.26
CA LEU A 284 -19.66 13.05 -2.18
C LEU A 284 -18.26 12.82 -2.74
N THR A 285 -17.67 11.64 -2.50
CA THR A 285 -16.39 11.30 -3.12
C THR A 285 -16.59 10.95 -4.59
N VAL A 286 -16.02 11.75 -5.49
CA VAL A 286 -16.09 11.57 -6.96
C VAL A 286 -14.99 10.63 -7.45
N ARG A 287 -13.78 10.77 -6.88
CA ARG A 287 -12.61 9.97 -7.23
C ARG A 287 -11.75 9.75 -5.99
N ALA A 288 -11.18 8.55 -5.88
CA ALA A 288 -10.28 8.20 -4.80
C ALA A 288 -9.13 7.36 -5.36
N ASN A 289 -8.00 8.01 -5.64
CA ASN A 289 -6.81 7.39 -6.19
C ASN A 289 -5.60 7.88 -5.40
N ASP A 290 -4.67 6.99 -5.05
CA ASP A 290 -3.32 7.37 -4.57
C ASP A 290 -3.34 8.47 -3.49
N GLN A 291 -4.14 8.25 -2.45
CA GLN A 291 -4.34 9.19 -1.33
C GLN A 291 -5.04 10.51 -1.71
N GLN A 292 -5.21 10.81 -2.99
CA GLN A 292 -5.96 11.95 -3.48
C GLN A 292 -7.46 11.63 -3.57
N LEU A 293 -8.24 12.39 -2.81
CA LEU A 293 -9.69 12.39 -2.86
C LEU A 293 -10.16 13.63 -3.62
N LEU A 294 -10.92 13.40 -4.68
CA LEU A 294 -11.72 14.46 -5.30
C LEU A 294 -13.14 14.36 -4.71
N VAL A 295 -13.52 15.34 -3.92
CA VAL A 295 -14.77 15.38 -3.17
C VAL A 295 -15.61 16.55 -3.66
N HIS A 296 -16.85 16.26 -4.02
CA HIS A 296 -17.86 17.29 -4.23
C HIS A 296 -18.48 17.66 -2.88
N THR A 297 -18.49 18.94 -2.54
CA THR A 297 -19.10 19.47 -1.32
C THR A 297 -20.28 20.35 -1.68
N LEU A 298 -21.38 20.24 -0.94
CA LEU A 298 -22.63 20.96 -1.22
C LEU A 298 -22.72 22.30 -0.48
N ILE A 299 -22.13 22.36 0.71
CA ILE A 299 -22.23 23.50 1.63
C ILE A 299 -20.85 23.81 2.25
N PRO A 300 -20.54 25.09 2.55
CA PRO A 300 -19.24 25.47 3.11
C PRO A 300 -18.86 24.73 4.39
N SER A 301 -19.81 24.50 5.30
CA SER A 301 -19.53 23.79 6.55
C SER A 301 -19.11 22.32 6.33
N ALA A 302 -19.62 21.67 5.28
CA ALA A 302 -19.22 20.30 4.96
C ALA A 302 -17.80 20.25 4.35
N ARG A 303 -17.41 21.30 3.62
CA ARG A 303 -16.05 21.49 3.12
C ARG A 303 -15.07 21.76 4.26
N GLU A 304 -15.43 22.60 5.22
CA GLU A 304 -14.63 22.88 6.42
C GLU A 304 -14.45 21.61 7.27
N ASP A 305 -15.52 20.87 7.55
CA ASP A 305 -15.45 19.59 8.28
C ASP A 305 -14.55 18.56 7.56
N LEU A 306 -14.55 18.55 6.22
CA LEU A 306 -13.64 17.72 5.40
C LEU A 306 -12.18 18.15 5.58
N PHE A 307 -11.90 19.46 5.58
CA PHE A 307 -10.55 20.01 5.74
C PHE A 307 -9.99 19.86 7.16
N ASP A 308 -10.85 19.82 8.17
CA ASP A 308 -10.47 19.54 9.55
C ASP A 308 -10.05 18.06 9.75
N GLY A 309 -10.41 17.18 8.82
CA GLY A 309 -9.87 15.82 8.73
C GLY A 309 -10.29 14.89 9.87
N GLY A 310 -11.44 15.13 10.52
CA GLY A 310 -11.93 14.29 11.61
C GLY A 310 -12.12 12.81 11.20
N LEU A 311 -12.77 12.59 10.05
CA LEU A 311 -12.95 11.25 9.47
C LEU A 311 -11.62 10.61 9.09
N GLU A 312 -10.68 11.39 8.54
CA GLU A 312 -9.34 10.93 8.19
C GLU A 312 -8.58 10.42 9.42
N LYS A 313 -8.54 11.23 10.49
CA LYS A 313 -7.94 10.86 11.78
C LYS A 313 -8.58 9.60 12.37
N ALA A 314 -9.90 9.47 12.27
CA ALA A 314 -10.61 8.31 12.76
C ALA A 314 -10.27 7.02 11.97
N ILE A 315 -10.18 7.11 10.64
CA ILE A 315 -9.75 5.98 9.80
C ILE A 315 -8.29 5.60 10.10
N ARG A 316 -7.39 6.58 10.25
CA ARG A 316 -6.01 6.31 10.67
C ARG A 316 -5.95 5.57 12.01
N PHE A 317 -6.76 5.98 12.98
CA PHE A 317 -6.86 5.28 14.25
C PHE A 317 -7.24 3.80 14.06
N VAL A 318 -8.24 3.52 13.22
CA VAL A 318 -8.70 2.15 12.95
C VAL A 318 -7.61 1.28 12.35
N PHE A 319 -6.92 1.76 11.32
CA PHE A 319 -5.99 0.92 10.56
C PHE A 319 -4.56 0.93 11.13
N TYR A 320 -4.09 2.06 11.63
CA TYR A 320 -2.69 2.28 12.02
C TYR A 320 -2.50 2.46 13.54
N GLY A 321 -3.53 2.94 14.25
CA GLY A 321 -3.53 3.00 15.72
C GLY A 321 -3.41 4.41 16.25
N ARG A 322 -3.13 4.54 17.55
CA ARG A 322 -3.10 5.84 18.23
C ARG A 322 -1.95 6.73 17.78
N GLU A 323 -0.82 6.14 17.39
CA GLU A 323 0.37 6.88 16.97
C GLU A 323 0.13 7.69 15.68
N SER A 324 -0.71 7.17 14.79
CA SER A 324 -1.05 7.82 13.53
C SER A 324 -2.14 8.90 13.66
N ALA A 325 -2.74 9.06 14.85
CA ALA A 325 -3.70 10.13 15.12
C ALA A 325 -3.02 11.50 15.34
N ALA A 326 -1.70 11.51 15.56
CA ALA A 326 -0.90 12.73 15.73
C ALA A 326 -0.61 13.45 14.40
N ILE A 327 -0.84 12.79 13.27
CA ILE A 327 -0.66 13.40 11.95
C ILE A 327 -1.65 14.58 11.81
N PRO A 328 -1.19 15.80 11.43
CA PRO A 328 -2.02 16.99 11.32
C PRO A 328 -3.22 16.80 10.37
N SER A 329 -4.21 17.70 10.38
CA SER A 329 -5.36 17.70 9.45
C SER A 329 -4.96 18.12 8.03
N PRO A 330 -5.78 17.88 6.99
CA PRO A 330 -5.52 18.39 5.64
C PRO A 330 -5.24 19.89 5.60
N ASN A 331 -5.99 20.69 6.36
CA ASN A 331 -5.76 22.13 6.48
C ASN A 331 -4.40 22.46 7.10
N GLU A 332 -4.00 21.76 8.15
CA GLU A 332 -2.71 22.00 8.83
C GLU A 332 -1.51 21.59 7.97
N ARG A 333 -1.73 20.78 6.93
CA ARG A 333 -0.69 20.29 6.00
C ARG A 333 -0.67 21.05 4.67
N ASP A 334 -1.56 22.02 4.46
CA ASP A 334 -1.80 22.64 3.15
C ASP A 334 -2.11 21.60 2.03
N ASP A 335 -2.77 20.49 2.41
CA ASP A 335 -3.06 19.33 1.54
C ASP A 335 -4.48 19.37 0.95
N ALA A 336 -5.17 20.52 1.06
CA ALA A 336 -6.58 20.68 0.70
C ALA A 336 -6.80 21.94 -0.13
N GLU A 337 -7.42 21.81 -1.31
CA GLU A 337 -7.68 22.94 -2.21
C GLU A 337 -9.03 22.83 -2.93
N ILE A 338 -9.60 23.99 -3.27
CA ILE A 338 -10.81 24.09 -4.09
C ILE A 338 -10.37 24.14 -5.55
N VAL A 339 -10.86 23.19 -6.36
CA VAL A 339 -10.45 22.98 -7.76
C VAL A 339 -11.49 23.52 -8.74
N GLY A 340 -12.73 23.76 -8.29
CA GLY A 340 -13.79 24.37 -9.11
C GLY A 340 -15.11 24.52 -8.38
N GLY A 341 -16.05 25.29 -8.96
CA GLY A 341 -17.41 25.45 -8.41
C GLY A 341 -18.15 26.75 -8.77
N ASP A 342 -17.47 27.80 -9.23
CA ASP A 342 -18.13 29.08 -9.54
C ASP A 342 -18.91 29.10 -10.88
N GLU A 343 -18.73 28.09 -11.74
CA GLU A 343 -19.32 28.03 -13.10
C GLU A 343 -20.08 26.72 -13.44
N LEU A 344 -20.50 25.92 -12.44
CA LEU A 344 -21.30 24.70 -12.69
C LEU A 344 -22.81 24.93 -12.65
#